data_AF-A0A7S1MQ51-F1
#
_entry.id   AF-A0A7S1MQ51-F1
#
_cell.length_a   1.000
_cell.length_b   1.000
_cell.length_c   1.000
_cell.angle_alpha   90.00
_cell.angle_beta   90.00
_cell.angle_gamma   90.00
#
_symmetry.space_group_name_H-M   'P 1'
#
loop_
_entity.id
_entity.type
_entity.pdbx_description
1 polymer ?
#
loop_
_entity_poly.entity_id
_entity_poly.type
_entity_poly.pdbx_seq_one_letter_code
_entity_poly.pdbx_strand_id
1 'polypeptide(L)'
;LHPGQVVLTDDRRNMQGVWFLHLADARGWVFETKDRLLVMTEAHGFERGVWHYSIVCEDDVETRITPTYSDDARTGLVLASGDCVAIHERCSVAGARFLKLADGRGWVF
;
A
#
# COMPACT_ATOMS: atom_id res chain seq x y z
N LEU A 1 -1.47 -13.66 -1.62
CA LEU A 1 -1.30 -12.20 -1.40
C LEU A 1 -1.74 -11.49 -2.66
N HIS A 2 -2.32 -10.29 -2.54
CA HIS A 2 -2.69 -9.47 -3.70
C HIS A 2 -1.91 -8.15 -3.72
N PRO A 3 -1.78 -7.48 -4.88
CA PRO A 3 -1.14 -6.16 -4.95
C PRO A 3 -1.76 -5.19 -3.95
N GLY A 4 -0.91 -4.38 -3.31
CA GLY A 4 -1.33 -3.36 -2.35
C GLY A 4 -1.77 -3.90 -0.99
N GLN A 5 -1.64 -5.22 -0.76
CA GLN A 5 -1.85 -5.81 0.55
C GLN A 5 -0.67 -5.51 1.48
N VAL A 6 -0.92 -4.86 2.62
CA VAL A 6 0.08 -4.78 3.69
C VAL A 6 -0.02 -6.04 4.55
N VAL A 7 1.13 -6.67 4.80
CA VAL A 7 1.26 -7.89 5.59
C VAL A 7 2.16 -7.66 6.79
N LEU A 8 1.92 -8.40 7.87
CA LEU A 8 2.81 -8.43 9.02
C LEU A 8 3.82 -9.58 8.84
N THR A 9 5.08 -9.30 9.19
CA THR A 9 6.16 -10.28 9.17
C THR A 9 6.79 -10.36 10.55
N ASP A 10 7.22 -11.55 10.96
CA ASP A 10 7.77 -11.84 12.29
C ASP A 10 9.21 -12.38 12.26
N ASP A 11 9.72 -12.73 11.08
CA ASP A 11 11.11 -13.12 10.84
C ASP A 11 11.59 -12.61 9.47
N ARG A 12 12.88 -12.31 9.34
CA ARG A 12 13.54 -11.89 8.10
C ARG A 12 14.92 -12.54 7.98
N ARG A 13 15.18 -13.16 6.83
CA ARG A 13 16.42 -13.87 6.54
C ARG A 13 17.01 -13.47 5.19
N ASN A 14 18.32 -13.23 5.15
CA ASN A 14 19.02 -13.05 3.88
C ASN A 14 19.54 -14.41 3.40
N MET A 15 19.17 -14.81 2.19
CA MET A 15 19.70 -16.01 1.54
C MET A 15 20.13 -15.64 0.13
N GLN A 16 21.43 -15.79 -0.16
CA GLN A 16 22.01 -15.52 -1.48
C GLN A 16 21.67 -14.11 -2.02
N GLY A 17 21.62 -13.10 -1.15
CA GLY A 17 21.33 -11.72 -1.54
C GLY A 17 19.84 -11.38 -1.68
N VAL A 18 18.94 -12.34 -1.44
CA VAL A 18 17.49 -12.11 -1.40
C VAL A 18 17.02 -12.11 0.05
N TRP A 19 16.23 -11.11 0.43
CA TRP A 19 15.55 -11.09 1.71
C TRP A 19 14.24 -11.87 1.64
N PHE A 20 14.14 -12.89 2.47
CA PHE A 20 12.92 -13.65 2.73
C PHE A 20 12.28 -13.15 4.01
N LEU A 21 10.96 -13.02 4.01
CA LEU A 21 10.16 -12.53 5.12
C LEU A 21 9.14 -13.59 5.50
N HIS A 22 9.11 -14.00 6.75
CA HIS A 22 8.10 -14.94 7.23
C HIS A 22 6.82 -14.17 7.58
N LEU A 23 5.68 -14.65 7.07
CA LEU A 23 4.38 -14.06 7.37
C LEU A 23 3.95 -14.45 8.78
N ALA A 24 3.59 -13.45 9.59
CA ALA A 24 3.21 -13.66 10.99
C ALA A 24 1.93 -14.51 11.18
N ASP A 25 1.16 -14.73 10.12
CA ASP A 25 -0.03 -15.60 10.12
C ASP A 25 0.28 -17.05 9.70
N ALA A 26 1.56 -17.44 9.71
CA ALA A 26 2.04 -18.78 9.44
C ALA A 26 1.72 -19.32 8.03
N ARG A 27 1.36 -18.46 7.07
CA ARG A 27 1.18 -18.85 5.66
C ARG A 27 2.49 -19.13 4.92
N GLY A 28 3.64 -18.91 5.57
CA GLY A 28 4.97 -19.22 5.04
C GLY A 28 5.80 -17.99 4.73
N TRP A 29 6.70 -18.13 3.76
CA TRP A 29 7.70 -17.11 3.42
C TRP A 29 7.36 -16.38 2.13
N VAL A 30 7.67 -15.09 2.10
CA VAL A 30 7.67 -14.22 0.91
C VAL A 30 9.06 -13.63 0.71
N PHE A 31 9.29 -12.88 -0.37
CA PHE A 31 10.59 -12.31 -0.70
C PHE A 31 10.45 -10.86 -1.18
N GLU A 32 11.49 -10.06 -0.92
CA GLU A 32 11.57 -8.68 -1.39
C GLU A 32 11.81 -8.58 -2.90
N THR A 33 12.59 -9.51 -3.47
CA THR A 33 13.00 -9.47 -4.87
C THR A 33 12.76 -10.79 -5.60
N LYS A 34 12.36 -10.69 -6.87
CA LYS A 34 12.20 -11.80 -7.81
C LYS A 34 12.81 -11.43 -9.15
N ASP A 35 13.74 -12.22 -9.66
CA ASP A 35 14.39 -11.95 -10.95
C ASP A 35 14.96 -10.51 -11.03
N ARG A 36 15.52 -10.03 -9.91
CA ARG A 36 16.03 -8.64 -9.69
C ARG A 36 14.97 -7.53 -9.63
N LEU A 37 13.69 -7.86 -9.77
CA LEU A 37 12.59 -6.92 -9.59
C LEU A 37 12.19 -6.84 -8.11
N LEU A 38 12.05 -5.63 -7.59
CA LEU A 38 11.48 -5.40 -6.26
C LEU A 38 9.98 -5.70 -6.31
N VAL A 39 9.51 -6.65 -5.50
CA VAL A 39 8.11 -7.09 -5.43
C VAL A 39 7.47 -6.88 -4.07
N MET A 40 8.27 -6.60 -3.04
CA MET A 40 7.79 -6.25 -1.70
C MET A 40 8.73 -5.21 -1.07
N THR A 41 8.14 -4.25 -0.36
CA THR A 41 8.85 -3.15 0.30
C THR A 41 8.23 -2.90 1.67
N GLU A 42 9.00 -2.31 2.57
CA GLU A 42 8.55 -2.03 3.93
C GLU A 42 7.52 -0.88 3.93
N ALA A 43 6.42 -1.09 4.66
CA ALA A 43 5.43 -0.05 4.95
C ALA A 43 5.69 0.48 6.36
N HIS A 44 6.23 1.69 6.45
CA HIS A 44 6.54 2.33 7.72
C HIS A 44 5.32 3.02 8.33
N GLY A 45 5.25 3.07 9.66
CA GLY A 45 4.17 3.75 10.37
C GLY A 45 2.78 3.26 9.93
N PHE A 46 2.64 1.95 9.74
CA PHE A 46 1.38 1.33 9.34
C PHE A 46 0.35 1.45 10.47
N GLU A 47 -0.82 2.00 10.13
CA GLU A 47 -1.94 2.20 11.03
C GLU A 47 -3.22 1.66 10.41
N ARG A 48 -4.07 1.04 11.24
CA ARG A 48 -5.40 0.58 10.86
C ARG A 48 -6.45 1.18 11.79
N GLY A 49 -7.53 1.69 11.22
CA GLY A 49 -8.53 2.46 11.96
C GLY A 49 -9.60 3.01 11.01
N VAL A 50 -10.39 3.98 11.45
CA VAL A 50 -11.37 4.66 10.59
C VAL A 50 -11.21 6.16 10.74
N TRP A 51 -10.94 6.83 9.63
CA TRP A 51 -10.77 8.28 9.57
C TRP A 51 -11.52 8.85 8.38
N HIS A 52 -12.19 9.98 8.56
CA HIS A 52 -12.85 10.71 7.47
C HIS A 52 -11.94 11.84 6.99
N TYR A 53 -11.72 11.92 5.68
CA TYR A 53 -10.92 12.94 5.03
C TYR A 53 -11.74 13.62 3.94
N SER A 54 -11.62 14.94 3.82
CA SER A 54 -12.14 15.69 2.68
C SER A 54 -11.06 15.83 1.62
N ILE A 55 -11.41 15.59 0.36
CA ILE A 55 -10.53 15.86 -0.78
C ILE A 55 -10.49 17.37 -1.01
N VAL A 56 -9.29 17.95 -0.94
CA VAL A 56 -9.06 19.40 -1.14
C VAL A 56 -8.29 19.70 -2.42
N CYS A 57 -7.92 18.68 -3.19
CA CYS A 57 -7.33 18.86 -4.51
C CYS A 57 -8.37 19.52 -5.43
N GLU A 58 -7.95 20.49 -6.24
CA GLU A 58 -8.83 21.11 -7.24
C GLU A 58 -9.06 20.18 -8.44
N ASP A 59 -8.08 19.32 -8.73
CA ASP A 59 -8.14 18.29 -9.77
C ASP A 59 -8.64 16.95 -9.23
N ASP A 60 -9.07 16.07 -10.14
CA ASP A 60 -9.48 14.70 -9.82
C ASP A 60 -8.32 13.88 -9.26
N VAL A 61 -8.55 13.23 -8.11
CA VAL A 61 -7.58 12.32 -7.48
C VAL A 61 -7.91 10.89 -7.86
N GLU A 62 -7.11 10.32 -8.77
CA GLU A 62 -7.29 8.92 -9.15
C GLU A 62 -6.63 7.97 -8.13
N THR A 63 -7.36 6.92 -7.76
CA THR A 63 -6.87 5.90 -6.83
C THR A 63 -5.85 4.94 -7.48
N ARG A 64 -5.12 4.22 -6.64
CA ARG A 64 -4.08 3.25 -7.03
C ARG A 64 -4.35 1.87 -6.43
N ILE A 65 -4.07 0.79 -7.16
CA ILE A 65 -4.18 -0.59 -6.62
C ILE A 65 -3.14 -0.88 -5.53
N THR A 66 -2.01 -0.18 -5.53
CA THR A 66 -0.88 -0.31 -4.60
C THR A 66 -0.44 1.08 -4.10
N PRO A 67 0.22 1.20 -2.93
CA PRO A 67 0.76 2.46 -2.43
C PRO A 67 2.00 2.89 -3.23
N THR A 68 1.80 3.42 -4.44
CA THR A 68 2.84 3.87 -5.36
C THR A 68 2.37 5.05 -6.21
N TYR A 69 3.31 5.78 -6.82
CA TYR A 69 3.04 6.83 -7.81
C TYR A 69 2.89 6.31 -9.24
N SER A 70 3.24 5.04 -9.51
CA SER A 70 3.23 4.48 -10.88
C SER A 70 1.87 4.61 -11.55
N ASP A 71 1.87 5.00 -12.82
CA ASP A 71 0.66 5.01 -13.66
C ASP A 71 0.13 3.60 -13.93
N ASP A 72 0.98 2.58 -13.92
CA ASP A 72 0.56 1.17 -14.06
C ASP A 72 -0.34 0.70 -12.90
N ALA A 73 -0.36 1.44 -11.78
CA ALA A 73 -1.19 1.14 -10.63
C ALA A 73 -2.55 1.87 -10.65
N ARG A 74 -2.85 2.66 -11.68
CA ARG A 74 -4.13 3.37 -11.84
C ARG A 74 -5.31 2.42 -11.91
N THR A 75 -6.40 2.79 -11.23
CA THR A 75 -7.63 1.97 -11.17
C THR A 75 -8.72 2.47 -12.15
N GLY A 76 -8.59 3.68 -12.68
CA GLY A 76 -9.65 4.41 -13.39
C GLY A 76 -10.71 5.04 -12.47
N LEU A 77 -10.60 4.87 -11.15
CA LEU A 77 -11.56 5.42 -10.18
C LEU A 77 -11.05 6.72 -9.57
N VAL A 78 -11.80 7.80 -9.79
CA VAL A 78 -11.46 9.16 -9.37
C VAL A 78 -12.28 9.61 -8.16
N LEU A 79 -11.69 10.52 -7.38
CA LEU A 79 -12.31 11.26 -6.29
C LEU A 79 -12.31 12.74 -6.66
N ALA A 80 -13.42 13.42 -6.42
CA ALA A 80 -13.58 14.83 -6.76
C ALA A 80 -13.25 15.74 -5.58
N SER A 81 -12.94 17.00 -5.87
CA SER A 81 -12.82 18.04 -4.84
C SER A 81 -14.08 18.14 -3.98
N GLY A 82 -13.92 18.20 -2.67
CA GLY A 82 -15.02 18.23 -1.70
C GLY A 82 -15.57 16.87 -1.28
N ASP A 83 -15.20 15.77 -1.97
CA ASP A 83 -15.61 14.42 -1.54
C ASP A 83 -15.13 14.13 -0.12
N CYS A 84 -15.99 13.53 0.69
CA CYS A 84 -15.62 12.99 2.00
C CYS A 84 -15.48 11.48 1.91
N VAL A 85 -14.28 10.97 2.17
CA VAL A 85 -13.95 9.54 2.09
C VAL A 85 -13.49 8.99 3.43
N ALA A 86 -13.87 7.74 3.69
CA ALA A 86 -13.34 7.00 4.83
C ALA A 86 -12.02 6.30 4.43
N ILE A 87 -10.99 6.48 5.25
CA ILE A 87 -9.68 5.83 5.14
C ILE A 87 -9.59 4.74 6.20
N HIS A 88 -9.12 3.54 5.84
CA HIS A 88 -8.96 2.42 6.76
C HIS A 88 -7.50 2.03 7.05
N GLU A 89 -6.58 2.30 6.13
CA GLU A 89 -5.15 2.05 6.32
C GLU A 89 -4.34 3.31 5.99
N ARG A 90 -3.31 3.58 6.78
CA ARG A 90 -2.33 4.64 6.51
C ARG A 90 -0.93 4.09 6.70
N CYS A 91 -0.02 4.43 5.81
CA CYS A 91 1.39 4.06 5.95
C CYS A 91 2.27 4.97 5.11
N SER A 92 3.58 4.85 5.30
CA SER A 92 4.56 5.47 4.42
C SER A 92 5.35 4.39 3.67
N VAL A 93 5.48 4.56 2.36
CA VAL A 93 6.25 3.68 1.48
C VAL A 93 7.21 4.52 0.67
N ALA A 94 8.50 4.17 0.67
CA ALA A 94 9.55 4.93 -0.02
C ALA A 94 9.55 6.45 0.32
N GLY A 95 9.21 6.80 1.57
CA GLY A 95 9.17 8.18 2.06
C GLY A 95 7.87 8.96 1.78
N ALA A 96 6.96 8.43 0.97
CA ALA A 96 5.66 9.04 0.69
C ALA A 96 4.55 8.46 1.57
N ARG A 97 3.57 9.28 1.95
CA ARG A 97 2.41 8.87 2.74
C ARG A 97 1.32 8.36 1.81
N PHE A 98 0.72 7.23 2.14
CA PHE A 98 -0.39 6.65 1.40
C PHE A 98 -1.58 6.38 2.33
N LEU A 99 -2.79 6.57 1.79
CA LEU A 99 -4.06 6.41 2.47
C LEU A 99 -4.92 5.42 1.68
N LYS A 100 -5.39 4.35 2.31
CA LYS A 100 -6.27 3.37 1.66
C LYS A 100 -7.73 3.64 1.98
N LEU A 101 -8.55 3.78 0.96
CA LEU A 101 -9.98 3.98 1.10
C LEU A 101 -10.64 2.72 1.69
N ALA A 102 -11.55 2.93 2.63
CA ALA A 102 -12.27 1.87 3.34
C ALA A 102 -13.26 1.11 2.44
N ASP A 103 -13.72 1.73 1.35
CA ASP A 103 -14.65 1.16 0.38
C ASP A 103 -13.98 0.26 -0.68
N GLY A 104 -12.66 0.07 -0.59
CA GLY A 104 -11.91 -0.82 -1.46
C GLY A 104 -11.51 -0.24 -2.81
N ARG A 105 -11.78 1.06 -3.09
CA ARG A 105 -11.36 1.71 -4.34
C ARG A 105 -9.84 1.81 -4.52
N GLY A 106 -9.07 1.72 -3.45
CA GLY A 106 -7.61 1.62 -3.51
C GLY A 106 -6.90 2.62 -2.59
N TRP A 107 -5.72 3.03 -3.02
CA TRP A 107 -4.80 3.94 -2.33
C TRP A 107 -4.78 5.31 -2.98
N VAL A 108 -4.59 6.36 -2.17
CA VAL A 108 -4.28 7.73 -2.61
C VAL A 108 -3.05 8.23 -1.85
N PHE A 109 -2.46 9.34 -2.31
CA PHE A 109 -1.25 9.95 -1.75
C PHE A 109 -1.37 11.47 -1.71
#